data_AF-A0AAW5C6M3-F1
#
_entry.id   AF-A0AAW5C6M3-F1
#
_cell.length_a   1.000
_cell.length_b   1.000
_cell.length_c   1.000
_cell.angle_alpha   90.00
_cell.angle_beta   90.00
_cell.angle_gamma   90.00
#
_symmetry.space_group_name_H-M   'P 1'
#
loop_
_entity.id
_entity.type
_entity.pdbx_description
1 polymer ?
#
loop_
_entity_poly.entity_id
_entity_poly.type
_entity_poly.pdbx_seq_one_letter_code
_entity_poly.pdbx_strand_id
1 'polypeptide(L)'
;MKIKLNWTYAKGELDTDTLKLICLPARGKRLFGADELDAELCIKDGMNYQIAEIHLGDVESSNILCEEIARRFNEFENWHECKDDTEAMPEIGTNCILRVEYQNLDDGEWYTDYLTSTWGEFGWAEDYLERITDIANEYRITHWKTINKPKGVEE
;
A
#
# COMPACT_ATOMS: atom_id res chain seq x y z
N MET A 1 4.66 -10.45 -6.46
CA MET A 1 4.47 -10.11 -7.90
C MET A 1 5.77 -9.52 -8.44
N LYS A 2 6.12 -9.63 -9.74
CA LYS A 2 7.39 -9.07 -10.25
C LYS A 2 7.19 -7.93 -11.22
N ILE A 3 7.93 -6.83 -11.01
CA ILE A 3 7.94 -5.64 -11.90
C ILE A 3 9.31 -5.47 -12.56
N LYS A 4 9.33 -4.89 -13.76
CA LYS A 4 10.57 -4.66 -14.53
C LYS A 4 11.07 -3.23 -14.34
N LEU A 5 12.33 -3.09 -13.95
CA LEU A 5 13.08 -1.84 -14.00
C LEU A 5 13.84 -1.79 -15.34
N ASN A 6 13.61 -0.75 -16.14
CA ASN A 6 14.30 -0.58 -17.43
C ASN A 6 14.68 0.88 -17.66
N TRP A 7 15.69 1.34 -16.93
CA TRP A 7 16.31 2.66 -17.09
C TRP A 7 17.54 2.57 -18.00
N THR A 8 18.00 3.72 -18.48
CA THR A 8 19.20 3.82 -19.33
C THR A 8 20.43 3.15 -18.70
N TYR A 9 20.58 3.26 -17.37
CA TYR A 9 21.76 2.79 -16.64
C TYR A 9 21.47 1.66 -15.64
N ALA A 10 20.21 1.27 -15.46
CA ALA A 10 19.80 0.23 -14.53
C ALA A 10 18.67 -0.62 -15.12
N LYS A 11 18.84 -1.94 -15.14
CA LYS A 11 17.83 -2.89 -15.58
C LYS A 11 17.72 -4.04 -14.60
N GLY A 12 16.52 -4.54 -14.36
CA GLY A 12 16.30 -5.66 -13.45
C GLY A 12 14.83 -6.02 -13.29
N GLU A 13 14.58 -7.02 -12.45
CA GLU A 13 13.25 -7.36 -11.96
C GLU A 13 13.22 -7.17 -10.46
N LEU A 14 12.18 -6.53 -9.95
CA LEU A 14 11.96 -6.30 -8.53
C LEU A 14 10.74 -7.11 -8.10
N ASP A 15 10.88 -7.81 -6.98
CA ASP A 15 9.76 -8.52 -6.36
C ASP A 15 9.00 -7.56 -5.44
N THR A 16 7.72 -7.36 -5.70
CA THR A 16 6.84 -6.49 -4.92
C THR A 16 6.75 -6.90 -3.46
N ASP A 17 7.02 -8.18 -3.18
CA ASP A 17 6.87 -8.75 -1.85
C ASP A 17 8.09 -8.43 -0.96
N THR A 18 9.21 -8.02 -1.58
CA THR A 18 10.47 -7.72 -0.87
C THR A 18 11.00 -6.31 -1.12
N LEU A 19 10.51 -5.61 -2.15
CA LEU A 19 10.95 -4.23 -2.38
C LEU A 19 10.59 -3.34 -1.19
N LYS A 20 11.41 -2.31 -1.00
CA LYS A 20 11.14 -1.26 -0.01
C LYS A 20 11.07 0.08 -0.71
N LEU A 21 10.20 0.95 -0.24
CA LEU A 21 10.15 2.35 -0.64
C LEU A 21 10.86 3.22 0.41
N ILE A 22 11.40 4.34 -0.02
CA ILE A 22 11.91 5.39 0.88
C ILE A 22 11.43 6.73 0.39
N CYS A 23 11.33 7.67 1.33
CA CYS A 23 11.17 9.07 1.00
C CYS A 23 12.54 9.75 0.98
N LEU A 24 12.85 10.50 -0.08
CA LEU A 24 13.89 11.52 -0.04
C LEU A 24 13.18 12.87 0.19
N PRO A 25 13.39 13.50 1.35
CA PRO A 25 12.59 14.66 1.72
C PRO A 25 12.88 15.85 0.79
N ALA A 26 11.81 16.58 0.48
CA ALA A 26 11.88 17.91 -0.09
C ALA A 26 12.73 18.76 0.82
N ARG A 27 13.71 19.45 0.23
CA ARG A 27 14.71 20.17 1.01
C ARG A 27 14.26 21.60 1.39
N GLY A 28 13.22 22.13 0.74
CA GLY A 28 12.64 23.44 1.03
C GLY A 28 13.00 24.55 0.03
N LYS A 29 13.16 25.79 0.48
CA LYS A 29 13.66 26.88 -0.38
C LYS A 29 15.16 27.02 -0.21
N ARG A 30 15.91 26.94 -1.32
CA ARG A 30 17.34 27.27 -1.29
C ARG A 30 17.52 28.75 -0.96
N LEU A 31 18.57 29.05 -0.19
CA LEU A 31 19.00 30.43 0.07
C LEU A 31 19.39 31.16 -1.24
N PHE A 32 19.83 30.41 -2.26
CA PHE A 32 20.12 30.87 -3.62
C PHE A 32 19.79 29.78 -4.65
N GLY A 33 19.11 30.13 -5.75
CA GLY A 33 18.72 29.21 -6.83
C GLY A 33 17.20 28.98 -6.92
N ALA A 34 16.78 28.09 -7.82
CA ALA A 34 15.39 27.66 -7.88
C ALA A 34 14.98 26.93 -6.58
N ASP A 35 13.69 26.99 -6.25
CA ASP A 35 13.09 26.28 -5.10
C ASP A 35 13.50 24.80 -5.09
N GLU A 36 13.65 24.18 -3.92
CA GLU A 36 14.09 22.78 -3.86
C GLU A 36 13.03 21.82 -4.36
N LEU A 37 13.59 20.75 -4.89
CA LEU A 37 12.95 19.55 -5.39
C LEU A 37 11.88 19.05 -4.41
N ASP A 38 10.82 18.52 -5.00
CA ASP A 38 9.71 17.86 -4.33
C ASP A 38 10.16 16.70 -3.46
N ALA A 39 9.27 16.19 -2.60
CA ALA A 39 9.58 14.97 -1.88
C ALA A 39 9.59 13.83 -2.89
N GLU A 40 10.68 13.08 -2.99
CA GLU A 40 10.83 12.02 -3.98
C GLU A 40 10.50 10.68 -3.32
N LEU A 41 9.52 9.97 -3.87
CA LEU A 41 9.25 8.59 -3.52
C LEU A 41 10.18 7.71 -4.36
N CYS A 42 11.04 6.94 -3.68
CA CYS A 42 12.03 6.10 -4.34
C CYS A 42 11.88 4.63 -3.95
N ILE A 43 12.25 3.74 -4.86
CA ILE A 43 12.57 2.35 -4.54
C ILE A 43 13.93 2.32 -3.85
N LYS A 44 13.98 1.76 -2.64
CA LYS A 44 15.23 1.55 -1.90
C LYS A 44 16.03 0.44 -2.56
N ASP A 45 17.13 0.84 -3.18
CA ASP A 45 18.14 -0.04 -3.73
C ASP A 45 19.47 0.74 -3.73
N GLY A 46 20.58 0.15 -4.19
CA GLY A 46 21.93 0.73 -4.07
C GLY A 46 22.04 2.23 -4.41
N MET A 47 21.32 2.73 -5.42
CA MET A 47 21.30 4.16 -5.79
C MET A 47 19.98 4.89 -5.48
N ASN A 48 18.96 4.20 -4.94
CA ASN A 48 17.58 4.65 -4.81
C ASN A 48 16.95 5.17 -6.11
N TYR A 49 15.99 4.42 -6.66
CA TYR A 49 15.36 4.81 -7.93
C TYR A 49 14.10 5.65 -7.66
N GLN A 50 14.15 6.95 -7.98
CA GLN A 50 12.98 7.83 -7.94
C GLN A 50 11.88 7.30 -8.87
N ILE A 51 10.66 7.16 -8.35
CA ILE A 51 9.50 6.69 -9.12
C ILE A 51 8.37 7.71 -9.16
N ALA A 52 8.31 8.64 -8.20
CA ALA A 52 7.33 9.72 -8.17
C ALA A 52 7.86 10.95 -7.41
N GLU A 53 7.34 12.12 -7.79
CA GLU A 53 7.50 13.38 -7.06
C GLU A 53 6.19 13.67 -6.31
N ILE A 54 6.29 14.06 -5.05
CA ILE A 54 5.17 14.38 -4.17
C ILE A 54 5.18 15.89 -3.88
N HIS A 55 4.32 16.62 -4.61
CA HIS A 55 4.18 18.06 -4.50
C HIS A 55 2.78 18.46 -4.05
N LEU A 56 2.65 18.95 -2.81
CA LEU A 56 1.40 19.49 -2.27
C LEU A 56 1.37 21.02 -2.22
N GLY A 57 2.44 21.69 -2.69
CA GLY A 57 2.63 23.14 -2.50
C GLY A 57 3.03 23.53 -1.07
N ASP A 58 3.11 22.58 -0.14
CA ASP A 58 3.63 22.73 1.21
C ASP A 58 4.68 21.64 1.49
N VAL A 59 5.88 22.06 1.89
CA VAL A 59 7.06 21.20 2.02
C VAL A 59 6.89 20.18 3.14
N GLU A 60 6.34 20.62 4.28
CA GLU A 60 6.12 19.75 5.44
C GLU A 60 5.09 18.67 5.11
N SER A 61 3.96 19.06 4.52
CA SER A 61 2.90 18.13 4.11
C SER A 61 3.37 17.15 3.04
N SER A 62 4.15 17.61 2.05
CA SER A 62 4.76 16.74 1.02
C SER A 62 5.66 15.68 1.64
N ASN A 63 6.52 16.06 2.59
CA ASN A 63 7.41 15.15 3.29
C ASN A 63 6.62 14.12 4.12
N ILE A 64 5.63 14.57 4.89
CA ILE A 64 4.78 13.70 5.71
C ILE A 64 4.06 12.66 4.83
N LEU A 65 3.47 13.09 3.71
CA LEU A 65 2.76 12.18 2.82
C LEU A 65 3.72 11.15 2.19
N CYS A 66 4.87 11.59 1.72
CA CYS A 66 5.90 10.74 1.11
C CYS A 66 6.44 9.71 2.12
N GLU A 67 6.76 10.13 3.35
CA GLU A 67 7.16 9.23 4.43
C GLU A 67 6.06 8.24 4.79
N GLU A 68 4.79 8.67 4.85
CA GLU A 68 3.66 7.80 5.17
C GLU A 68 3.41 6.75 4.08
N ILE A 69 3.52 7.11 2.80
CA ILE A 69 3.44 6.15 1.68
C ILE A 69 4.57 5.12 1.80
N ALA A 70 5.81 5.58 1.98
CA ALA A 70 6.96 4.70 2.11
C ALA A 70 6.84 3.79 3.34
N ARG A 71 6.39 4.33 4.48
CA ARG A 71 6.12 3.58 5.70
C ARG A 71 5.10 2.49 5.42
N ARG A 72 3.87 2.84 4.98
CA ARG A 72 2.78 1.88 4.73
C ARG A 72 3.17 0.78 3.76
N PHE A 73 3.91 1.14 2.70
CA PHE A 73 4.46 0.16 1.77
C PHE A 73 5.43 -0.79 2.48
N ASN A 74 6.41 -0.27 3.21
CA ASN A 74 7.42 -1.13 3.86
C ASN A 74 6.84 -2.01 4.97
N GLU A 75 5.71 -1.59 5.52
CA GLU A 75 4.99 -2.23 6.60
C GLU A 75 4.22 -3.49 6.19
N PHE A 76 4.45 -3.97 4.95
CA PHE A 76 4.07 -5.31 4.47
C PHE A 76 4.62 -6.47 5.32
N GLU A 77 5.53 -6.22 6.27
CA GLU A 77 6.09 -7.27 7.15
C GLU A 77 5.18 -7.66 8.33
N ASN A 78 4.22 -6.82 8.74
CA ASN A 78 3.39 -7.04 9.94
C ASN A 78 1.96 -7.50 9.59
N TRP A 79 1.83 -8.31 8.54
CA TRP A 79 0.52 -8.84 8.16
C TRP A 79 0.24 -10.14 8.92
N HIS A 80 -0.98 -10.25 9.42
CA HIS A 80 -1.46 -11.46 10.06
C HIS A 80 -2.10 -12.35 9.00
N GLU A 81 -1.75 -13.63 8.98
CA GLU A 81 -2.37 -14.59 8.07
C GLU A 81 -3.82 -14.88 8.49
N CYS A 82 -4.75 -14.90 7.53
CA CYS A 82 -6.10 -15.40 7.73
C CYS A 82 -6.10 -16.93 7.59
N LYS A 83 -5.88 -17.64 8.71
CA LYS A 83 -6.02 -19.10 8.79
C LYS A 83 -7.30 -19.45 9.57
N ASP A 84 -8.05 -20.43 9.07
CA ASP A 84 -9.37 -20.80 9.60
C ASP A 84 -9.38 -21.27 11.07
N ASP A 85 -8.23 -21.65 11.64
CA ASP A 85 -8.24 -22.43 12.89
C ASP A 85 -7.36 -21.95 14.06
N THR A 86 -6.51 -20.91 13.97
CA THR A 86 -5.49 -20.75 15.05
C THR A 86 -4.93 -19.36 15.42
N GLU A 87 -5.30 -18.22 14.83
CA GLU A 87 -4.64 -16.95 15.20
C GLU A 87 -5.55 -15.79 15.58
N ALA A 88 -4.97 -14.87 16.37
CA ALA A 88 -5.59 -13.74 17.04
C ALA A 88 -6.22 -12.78 16.04
N MET A 89 -7.50 -12.99 15.74
CA MET A 89 -8.32 -12.06 14.96
C MET A 89 -8.30 -10.65 15.58
N PRO A 90 -8.54 -9.59 14.78
CA PRO A 90 -8.60 -8.23 15.31
C PRO A 90 -9.66 -8.10 16.41
N GLU A 91 -9.55 -7.07 17.24
CA GLU A 91 -10.65 -6.72 18.14
C GLU A 91 -11.89 -6.29 17.33
N ILE A 92 -13.09 -6.62 17.82
CA ILE A 92 -14.34 -6.22 17.18
C ILE A 92 -14.39 -4.69 17.04
N GLY A 93 -14.74 -4.21 15.85
CA GLY A 93 -14.76 -2.79 15.48
C GLY A 93 -13.44 -2.27 14.92
N THR A 94 -12.41 -3.12 14.79
CA THR A 94 -11.10 -2.70 14.25
C THR A 94 -11.15 -2.55 12.73
N ASN A 95 -10.76 -1.38 12.24
CA ASN A 95 -10.59 -1.13 10.81
C ASN A 95 -9.30 -1.81 10.34
N CYS A 96 -9.41 -2.56 9.26
CA CYS A 96 -8.31 -3.33 8.69
C CYS A 96 -8.18 -3.08 7.19
N ILE A 97 -6.97 -3.30 6.68
CA ILE A 97 -6.72 -3.58 5.28
C ILE A 97 -6.56 -5.10 5.12
N LEU A 98 -7.19 -5.65 4.09
CA LEU A 98 -7.22 -7.07 3.76
C LEU A 98 -6.45 -7.30 2.45
N ARG A 99 -5.68 -8.39 2.40
CA ARG A 99 -5.07 -8.90 1.17
C ARG A 99 -5.94 -10.03 0.67
N VAL A 100 -6.56 -9.82 -0.49
CA VAL A 100 -7.48 -10.80 -1.08
C VAL A 100 -6.89 -11.31 -2.38
N GLU A 101 -6.93 -12.63 -2.53
CA GLU A 101 -6.66 -13.27 -3.81
C GLU A 101 -7.98 -13.71 -4.40
N TYR A 102 -8.19 -13.43 -5.68
CA TYR A 102 -9.45 -13.72 -6.34
C TYR A 102 -9.22 -14.22 -7.77
N GLN A 103 -10.11 -15.10 -8.23
CA GLN A 103 -10.16 -15.53 -9.61
C GLN A 103 -11.09 -14.61 -10.39
N ASN A 104 -10.56 -13.85 -11.34
CA ASN A 104 -11.33 -12.89 -12.12
C ASN A 104 -12.37 -13.60 -13.01
N LEU A 105 -13.57 -13.02 -13.11
CA LEU A 105 -14.68 -13.53 -13.92
C LEU A 105 -14.36 -13.57 -15.42
N ASP A 106 -13.62 -12.59 -15.93
CA ASP A 106 -13.45 -12.39 -17.38
C ASP A 106 -12.43 -13.34 -17.99
N ASP A 107 -11.30 -13.56 -17.32
CA ASP A 107 -10.17 -14.34 -17.83
C ASP A 107 -9.91 -15.63 -17.05
N GLY A 108 -10.52 -15.81 -15.88
CA GLY A 108 -10.31 -16.98 -15.02
C GLY A 108 -8.93 -17.03 -14.34
N GLU A 109 -8.13 -15.96 -14.42
CA GLU A 109 -6.81 -15.88 -13.82
C GLU A 109 -6.88 -15.37 -12.37
N TRP A 110 -5.85 -15.71 -11.58
CA TRP A 110 -5.76 -15.30 -10.18
C TRP A 110 -5.04 -13.97 -10.03
N TYR A 111 -5.67 -13.06 -9.29
CA TYR A 111 -5.17 -11.73 -8.99
C TYR A 111 -5.09 -11.50 -7.49
N THR A 112 -4.34 -10.48 -7.08
CA THR A 112 -4.27 -10.00 -5.70
C THR A 112 -4.77 -8.56 -5.66
N ASP A 113 -5.70 -8.26 -4.77
CA ASP A 113 -6.18 -6.90 -4.49
C ASP A 113 -6.14 -6.60 -2.98
N TYR A 114 -6.26 -5.32 -2.64
CA TYR A 114 -6.26 -4.81 -1.28
C TYR A 114 -7.52 -3.99 -1.03
N LEU A 115 -8.22 -4.31 0.05
CA LEU A 115 -9.49 -3.69 0.40
C LEU A 115 -9.57 -3.38 1.88
N THR A 116 -10.30 -2.35 2.23
CA THR A 116 -10.56 -2.01 3.62
C THR A 116 -11.83 -2.70 4.09
N SER A 117 -11.83 -3.18 5.33
CA SER A 117 -12.99 -3.76 5.98
C SER A 117 -12.88 -3.66 7.50
N THR A 118 -13.97 -3.90 8.22
CA THR A 118 -14.00 -3.88 9.69
C THR A 118 -14.22 -5.29 10.22
N TRP A 119 -13.53 -5.67 11.31
CA TRP A 119 -13.83 -6.95 11.97
C TRP A 119 -15.07 -6.82 12.86
N GLY A 120 -16.16 -7.52 12.51
CA GLY A 120 -17.43 -7.54 13.23
C GLY A 120 -17.64 -8.81 14.08
N GLU A 121 -18.81 -8.90 14.69
CA GLU A 121 -19.20 -10.04 15.56
C GLU A 121 -19.24 -11.38 14.80
N PHE A 122 -19.53 -11.34 13.50
CA PHE A 122 -19.66 -12.52 12.63
C PHE A 122 -18.51 -12.64 11.61
N GLY A 123 -17.41 -11.90 11.81
CA GLY A 123 -16.27 -11.86 10.90
C GLY A 123 -16.13 -10.53 10.16
N TRP A 124 -15.46 -10.52 9.01
CA TRP A 124 -15.25 -9.31 8.21
C TRP A 124 -16.58 -8.71 7.75
N ALA A 125 -16.81 -7.45 8.11
CA ALA A 125 -18.02 -6.69 7.86
C ALA A 125 -17.68 -5.37 7.12
N GLU A 126 -18.32 -5.21 5.95
CA GLU A 126 -18.50 -3.97 5.18
C GLU A 126 -17.31 -3.22 4.53
N ASP A 127 -17.74 -2.27 3.69
CA ASP A 127 -17.22 -1.27 2.73
C ASP A 127 -16.71 -1.68 1.34
N TYR A 128 -15.96 -2.77 1.15
CA TYR A 128 -15.41 -3.08 -0.19
C TYR A 128 -15.36 -4.56 -0.58
N LEU A 129 -15.92 -5.46 0.23
CA LEU A 129 -16.05 -6.87 -0.15
C LEU A 129 -17.02 -7.08 -1.32
N GLU A 130 -18.06 -6.23 -1.45
CA GLU A 130 -19.03 -6.27 -2.56
C GLU A 130 -18.35 -6.12 -3.93
N ARG A 131 -17.33 -5.25 -4.01
CA ARG A 131 -16.56 -5.06 -5.24
C ARG A 131 -15.91 -6.36 -5.71
N ILE A 132 -15.39 -7.17 -4.79
CA ILE A 132 -14.76 -8.45 -5.16
C ILE A 132 -15.81 -9.47 -5.57
N THR A 133 -16.96 -9.52 -4.89
CA THR A 133 -18.03 -10.45 -5.27
C THR A 133 -18.59 -10.18 -6.66
N ASP A 134 -18.49 -8.93 -7.15
CA ASP A 134 -18.94 -8.55 -8.49
C ASP A 134 -17.96 -8.93 -9.61
N ILE A 135 -16.67 -9.10 -9.29
CA ILE A 135 -15.59 -9.31 -10.29
C ILE A 135 -14.93 -10.69 -10.19
N ALA A 136 -15.29 -11.50 -9.19
CA ALA A 136 -14.61 -12.76 -8.89
C ALA A 136 -15.54 -13.97 -8.92
N ASN A 137 -15.07 -15.07 -9.54
CA ASN A 137 -15.69 -16.40 -9.41
C ASN A 137 -15.49 -16.99 -8.01
N GLU A 138 -14.28 -16.80 -7.47
CA GLU A 138 -13.84 -17.29 -6.17
C GLU A 138 -12.88 -16.25 -5.58
N TYR A 139 -12.91 -16.07 -4.26
CA TYR A 139 -11.93 -15.25 -3.57
C TYR A 139 -11.57 -15.82 -2.19
N ARG A 140 -10.37 -15.47 -1.74
CA ARG A 140 -9.85 -15.82 -0.40
C ARG A 140 -9.16 -14.62 0.23
N ILE A 141 -9.55 -14.30 1.45
CA ILE A 141 -8.81 -13.33 2.26
C ILE A 141 -7.61 -14.07 2.83
N THR A 142 -6.41 -13.65 2.45
CA THR A 142 -5.17 -14.35 2.83
C THR A 142 -4.50 -13.73 4.05
N HIS A 143 -4.60 -12.41 4.20
CA HIS A 143 -3.97 -11.69 5.29
C HIS A 143 -4.79 -10.45 5.67
N TRP A 144 -4.57 -9.96 6.89
CA TRP A 144 -5.14 -8.72 7.39
C TRP A 144 -4.11 -7.90 8.17
N LYS A 145 -4.39 -6.60 8.31
CA LYS A 145 -3.61 -5.69 9.13
C LYS A 145 -4.47 -4.52 9.63
N THR A 146 -4.31 -4.14 10.90
CA THR A 146 -5.01 -2.98 11.47
C THR A 146 -4.58 -1.67 10.80
N ILE A 147 -5.54 -0.79 10.55
CA ILE A 147 -5.31 0.58 10.09
C ILE A 147 -6.01 1.57 11.00
N ASN A 148 -5.44 2.76 11.16
CA ASN A 148 -6.19 3.87 11.72
C ASN A 148 -7.27 4.27 10.71
N LYS A 149 -8.54 4.39 11.15
CA LYS A 149 -9.62 4.90 10.29
C LYS A 149 -9.13 6.20 9.63
N PRO A 150 -9.16 6.32 8.29
CA PRO A 150 -8.82 7.56 7.62
C PRO A 150 -9.65 8.69 8.24
N LYS A 151 -8.98 9.70 8.82
CA LYS A 151 -9.67 10.87 9.36
C LYS A 151 -10.21 11.67 8.17
N GLY A 152 -11.51 11.59 7.94
CA GLY A 152 -12.21 12.47 7.00
C GLY A 152 -12.85 11.72 5.83
N VAL A 153 -14.01 11.13 6.09
CA VAL A 153 -15.22 11.36 5.27
C VAL A 153 -16.35 11.40 6.31
N GLU A 154 -16.82 12.61 6.65
CA GLU A 154 -18.12 12.73 7.32
C GLU A 154 -19.18 12.35 6.28
N GLU A 155 -20.18 11.55 6.69
CA GLU A 155 -21.35 11.19 5.88
C GLU A 155 -22.19 12.43 5.49
#